data_AF-A0A2V7M972-F1
#
_entry.id   AF-A0A2V7M972-F1
#
_cell.length_a   1.000
_cell.length_b   1.000
_cell.length_c   1.000
_cell.angle_alpha   90.00
_cell.angle_beta   90.00
_cell.angle_gamma   90.00
#
_symmetry.space_group_name_H-M   'P 1'
#
loop_
_entity.id
_entity.type
_entity.pdbx_description
1 polymer ?
#
loop_
_entity_poly.entity_id
_entity_poly.type
_entity_poly.pdbx_seq_one_letter_code
_entity_poly.pdbx_strand_id
1 'polypeptide(L)'
;MLALALVLTLTPGAGSSPGWRPGLVVLRTALLTAAPFWVFLLVLHDVTTTVAIGLRITTMVASFVWLVAALEPARLVEAMVAAGWSASLAYLFGATLSAVPVLKARAQRIVEAQRARGLSARGGIAARLRALRALALPLVLSALHEVDERALALETRGLVPGIRRTPLAPPPDTPVERAARWALLLACLFALFRRVM
;
A
#
# COMPACT_ATOMS: atom_id res chain seq x y z
N MET A 1 -17.39 4.26 -11.40
CA MET A 1 -17.93 3.34 -10.37
C MET A 1 -16.90 2.33 -9.86
N LEU A 2 -16.03 1.75 -10.70
CA LEU A 2 -15.00 0.78 -10.28
C LEU A 2 -13.99 1.32 -9.25
N ALA A 3 -13.53 2.57 -9.39
CA ALA A 3 -12.64 3.19 -8.40
C ALA A 3 -13.31 3.43 -7.04
N LEU A 4 -14.64 3.61 -7.00
CA LEU A 4 -15.39 3.80 -5.76
C LEU A 4 -15.54 2.47 -5.00
N ALA A 5 -15.74 1.36 -5.73
CA ALA A 5 -15.78 0.01 -5.17
C ALA A 5 -14.40 -0.45 -4.65
N LEU A 6 -13.33 -0.08 -5.35
CA LEU A 6 -11.94 -0.32 -4.92
C LEU A 6 -11.61 0.40 -3.61
N VAL A 7 -12.08 1.64 -3.44
CA VAL A 7 -11.86 2.42 -2.21
C VAL A 7 -12.73 1.92 -1.05
N LEU A 8 -13.99 1.52 -1.30
CA LEU A 8 -14.88 0.97 -0.26
C LEU A 8 -14.48 -0.42 0.23
N THR A 9 -13.74 -1.20 -0.58
CA THR A 9 -13.18 -2.50 -0.15
C THR A 9 -11.82 -2.38 0.52
N LEU A 10 -11.06 -1.31 0.26
CA LEU A 10 -9.76 -1.03 0.89
C LEU A 10 -9.87 -0.22 2.19
N THR A 11 -11.00 0.42 2.48
CA THR A 11 -11.26 0.99 3.81
C THR A 11 -11.96 -0.06 4.68
N PRO A 12 -11.26 -0.70 5.65
CA PRO A 12 -11.97 -1.37 6.72
C PRO A 12 -12.73 -0.27 7.46
N GLY A 13 -14.05 -0.22 7.26
CA GLY A 13 -14.92 0.64 8.04
C GLY A 13 -14.69 0.33 9.52
N ALA A 14 -14.44 1.38 10.28
CA ALA A 14 -14.34 1.37 11.73
C ALA A 14 -15.46 0.50 12.33
N GLY A 15 -15.06 -0.58 13.00
CA GLY A 15 -15.97 -1.54 13.59
C GLY A 15 -15.17 -2.65 14.26
N SER A 16 -14.87 -2.43 15.53
CA SER A 16 -14.27 -3.39 16.46
C SER A 16 -14.81 -4.81 16.29
N SER A 17 -14.04 -5.69 15.64
CA SER A 17 -14.16 -7.14 15.82
C SER A 17 -12.79 -7.81 15.62
N PRO A 18 -12.23 -8.44 16.66
CA PRO A 18 -10.99 -9.19 16.59
C PRO A 18 -11.27 -10.58 16.02
N GLY A 19 -10.93 -10.78 14.75
CA GLY A 19 -11.17 -12.07 14.08
C GLY A 19 -10.99 -12.03 12.56
N TRP A 20 -9.98 -11.33 12.06
CA TRP A 20 -9.73 -11.27 10.62
C TRP A 20 -8.87 -12.47 10.20
N ARG A 21 -9.45 -13.38 9.40
CA ARG A 21 -8.70 -14.32 8.57
C ARG A 21 -8.27 -13.58 7.30
N PRO A 22 -7.06 -13.00 7.22
CA PRO A 22 -6.64 -12.16 6.08
C PRO A 22 -6.83 -12.87 4.73
N GLY A 23 -6.65 -14.19 4.68
CA GLY A 23 -6.83 -14.98 3.45
C GLY A 23 -8.25 -14.96 2.87
N LEU A 24 -9.29 -14.88 3.70
CA LEU A 24 -10.69 -14.91 3.23
C LEU A 24 -11.08 -13.59 2.55
N VAL A 25 -10.51 -12.49 3.03
CA VAL A 25 -10.75 -11.16 2.47
C VAL A 25 -9.99 -11.02 1.16
N VAL A 26 -8.71 -11.43 1.13
CA VAL A 26 -7.89 -11.44 -0.10
C VAL A 26 -8.58 -12.27 -1.19
N LEU A 27 -9.05 -13.47 -0.86
CA LEU A 27 -9.75 -14.36 -1.78
C LEU A 27 -11.05 -13.71 -2.31
N ARG A 28 -11.87 -13.15 -1.42
CA ARG A 28 -13.12 -12.48 -1.81
C ARG A 28 -12.85 -11.28 -2.71
N THR A 29 -11.86 -10.45 -2.39
CA THR A 29 -11.52 -9.27 -3.20
C THR A 29 -10.98 -9.67 -4.57
N ALA A 30 -10.09 -10.67 -4.64
CA ALA A 30 -9.53 -11.14 -5.90
C ALA A 30 -10.62 -11.75 -6.81
N LEU A 31 -11.53 -12.53 -6.22
CA LEU A 31 -12.63 -13.16 -6.95
C LEU A 31 -13.63 -12.11 -7.50
N LEU A 32 -14.00 -11.12 -6.70
CA LEU A 32 -14.91 -10.04 -7.12
C LEU A 32 -14.33 -9.18 -8.25
N THR A 33 -13.01 -8.91 -8.23
CA THR A 33 -12.34 -8.18 -9.31
C THR A 33 -12.19 -8.99 -10.59
N ALA A 34 -12.01 -10.31 -10.47
CA ALA A 34 -11.78 -11.20 -11.62
C ALA A 34 -13.06 -11.77 -12.24
N ALA A 35 -14.18 -11.76 -11.52
CA ALA A 35 -15.49 -12.22 -11.98
C ALA A 35 -15.93 -11.61 -13.34
N PRO A 36 -15.87 -10.27 -13.57
CA PRO A 36 -16.24 -9.72 -14.86
C PRO A 36 -15.29 -10.17 -15.98
N PHE A 37 -14.02 -10.44 -15.65
CA PHE A 37 -13.03 -10.91 -16.61
C PHE A 37 -13.25 -12.37 -17.02
N TRP A 38 -13.67 -13.22 -16.06
CA TRP A 38 -14.05 -14.61 -16.34
C TRP A 38 -15.28 -14.71 -17.24
N VAL A 39 -16.31 -13.90 -16.98
CA VAL A 39 -17.53 -13.86 -17.81
C VAL A 39 -17.20 -13.39 -19.23
N PHE A 40 -16.34 -12.39 -19.38
CA PHE A 40 -15.87 -11.93 -20.69
C PHE A 40 -15.06 -12.99 -21.45
N LEU A 41 -14.16 -13.71 -20.78
CA LEU A 41 -13.36 -14.77 -21.41
C LEU A 41 -14.22 -15.95 -21.88
N LEU A 42 -15.23 -16.33 -21.10
CA LEU A 42 -16.12 -17.45 -21.42
C LEU A 42 -16.97 -17.16 -22.68
N VAL A 43 -17.23 -15.88 -22.97
CA VAL A 43 -17.93 -15.45 -24.19
C VAL A 43 -17.02 -15.48 -25.43
N LEU A 44 -15.69 -15.40 -25.26
CA LEU A 44 -14.74 -15.20 -26.36
C LEU A 44 -13.85 -16.42 -26.68
N HIS A 45 -13.71 -17.38 -25.76
CA HIS A 45 -12.75 -18.49 -25.85
C HIS A 45 -13.32 -19.84 -25.39
N ASP A 46 -12.71 -20.93 -25.88
CA ASP A 46 -12.96 -22.28 -25.38
C ASP A 46 -12.76 -22.40 -23.87
N VAL A 47 -13.51 -23.33 -23.25
CA VAL A 47 -13.53 -23.54 -21.80
C VAL A 47 -12.13 -23.79 -21.23
N THR A 48 -11.29 -24.56 -21.93
CA THR A 48 -9.92 -24.88 -21.51
C THR A 48 -9.02 -23.63 -21.47
N THR A 49 -9.09 -22.80 -22.50
CA THR A 49 -8.32 -21.55 -22.61
C THR A 49 -8.79 -20.50 -21.60
N THR A 50 -10.10 -20.40 -21.42
CA THR A 50 -10.74 -19.51 -20.42
C THR A 50 -10.30 -19.86 -19.01
N VAL A 51 -10.30 -21.14 -18.64
CA VAL A 51 -9.85 -21.59 -17.32
C VAL A 51 -8.35 -21.30 -17.12
N ALA A 52 -7.50 -21.55 -18.12
CA ALA A 52 -6.07 -21.31 -18.02
C ALA A 52 -5.72 -19.81 -17.82
N ILE A 53 -6.31 -18.93 -18.63
CA ILE A 53 -6.07 -17.48 -18.54
C ILE A 53 -6.72 -16.91 -17.28
N GLY A 54 -7.95 -17.32 -16.98
CA GLY A 54 -8.69 -16.88 -15.81
C GLY A 54 -7.98 -17.20 -14.51
N LEU A 55 -7.42 -18.42 -14.38
CA LEU A 55 -6.65 -18.83 -13.20
C LEU A 55 -5.34 -18.04 -13.06
N ARG A 56 -4.68 -17.73 -14.18
CA ARG A 56 -3.44 -16.94 -14.17
C ARG A 56 -3.68 -15.53 -13.66
N ILE A 57 -4.74 -14.88 -14.15
CA ILE A 57 -5.08 -13.50 -13.76
C ILE A 57 -5.53 -13.46 -12.30
N THR A 58 -6.39 -14.38 -11.85
CA THR A 58 -6.80 -14.44 -10.44
C THR A 58 -5.61 -14.66 -9.51
N THR A 59 -4.66 -15.53 -9.89
CA THR A 59 -3.46 -15.78 -9.09
C THR A 59 -2.56 -14.55 -9.01
N MET A 60 -2.38 -13.80 -10.11
CA MET A 60 -1.60 -12.56 -10.11
C MET A 60 -2.25 -11.48 -9.21
N VAL A 61 -3.57 -11.28 -9.34
CA VAL A 61 -4.30 -10.31 -8.52
C VAL A 61 -4.28 -10.72 -7.05
N ALA A 62 -4.54 -11.99 -6.73
CA ALA A 62 -4.52 -12.49 -5.37
C ALA A 62 -3.14 -12.32 -4.71
N SER A 63 -2.06 -12.59 -5.45
CA SER A 63 -0.68 -12.40 -4.97
C SER A 63 -0.39 -10.94 -4.65
N PHE A 64 -0.81 -10.01 -5.53
CA PHE A 64 -0.61 -8.58 -5.32
C PHE A 64 -1.41 -8.06 -4.11
N VAL A 65 -2.68 -8.46 -3.99
CA VAL A 65 -3.52 -8.06 -2.85
C VAL A 65 -2.97 -8.62 -1.54
N TRP A 66 -2.49 -9.88 -1.53
CA TRP A 66 -1.84 -10.46 -0.37
C TRP A 66 -0.58 -9.67 0.00
N LEU A 67 0.27 -9.33 -0.98
CA LEU A 67 1.47 -8.53 -0.76
C LEU A 67 1.15 -7.20 -0.10
N VAL A 68 0.18 -6.46 -0.63
CA VAL A 68 -0.24 -5.16 -0.07
C VAL A 68 -0.84 -5.32 1.33
N ALA A 69 -1.60 -6.39 1.58
CA ALA A 69 -2.20 -6.66 2.89
C ALA A 69 -1.17 -7.11 3.95
N ALA A 70 -0.12 -7.82 3.56
CA ALA A 70 0.92 -8.30 4.46
C ALA A 70 2.03 -7.26 4.70
N LEU A 71 2.19 -6.29 3.79
CA LEU A 71 3.26 -5.31 3.85
C LEU A 71 2.84 -4.07 4.63
N GLU A 72 3.05 -4.10 5.94
CA GLU A 72 2.92 -2.91 6.78
C GLU A 72 4.13 -1.97 6.56
N PRO A 73 3.93 -0.67 6.31
CA PRO A 73 5.03 0.28 6.08
C PRO A 73 6.07 0.31 7.21
N ALA A 74 5.64 0.13 8.46
CA ALA A 74 6.52 0.07 9.62
C ALA A 74 7.47 -1.14 9.56
N ARG A 75 6.94 -2.32 9.22
CA ARG A 75 7.72 -3.55 9.04
C ARG A 75 8.71 -3.47 7.89
N LEU A 76 8.42 -2.69 6.85
CA LEU A 76 9.33 -2.47 5.73
C LEU A 76 10.60 -1.72 6.16
N VAL A 77 10.45 -0.68 7.00
CA VAL A 77 11.60 0.08 7.53
C VAL A 77 12.51 -0.83 8.33
N GLU A 78 11.93 -1.64 9.22
CA GLU A 78 12.67 -2.59 10.05
C GLU A 78 13.40 -3.63 9.20
N ALA A 79 12.73 -4.19 8.19
CA ALA A 79 13.31 -5.14 7.25
C ALA A 79 14.47 -4.52 6.44
N MET A 80 14.37 -3.26 6.04
CA MET A 80 15.45 -2.56 5.33
C MET A 80 16.67 -2.31 6.21
N VAL A 81 16.46 -1.90 7.47
CA VAL A 81 17.56 -1.74 8.45
C VAL A 81 18.23 -3.09 8.72
N ALA A 82 17.44 -4.16 8.88
CA ALA A 82 17.95 -5.52 9.06
C ALA A 82 18.71 -6.03 7.82
N ALA A 83 18.30 -5.62 6.61
CA ALA A 83 19.00 -5.91 5.35
C ALA A 83 20.31 -5.11 5.18
N GLY A 84 20.67 -4.24 6.13
CA GLY A 84 21.92 -3.48 6.13
C GLY A 84 21.86 -2.14 5.40
N TRP A 85 20.67 -1.63 5.05
CA TRP A 85 20.52 -0.29 4.49
C TRP A 85 20.80 0.78 5.56
N SER A 86 21.22 1.98 5.14
CA SER A 86 21.44 3.08 6.08
C SER A 86 20.11 3.47 6.74
N ALA A 87 20.14 3.73 8.05
CA ALA A 87 18.95 4.06 8.83
C ALA A 87 18.20 5.29 8.27
N SER A 88 18.93 6.25 7.69
CA SER A 88 18.37 7.42 7.02
C SER A 88 17.54 7.05 5.80
N LEU A 89 18.00 6.10 4.97
CA LEU A 89 17.24 5.63 3.81
C LEU A 89 15.99 4.87 4.25
N ALA A 90 16.13 3.93 5.19
CA ALA A 90 15.00 3.18 5.73
C ALA A 90 13.93 4.12 6.32
N TYR A 91 14.35 5.12 7.09
CA TYR A 91 13.45 6.14 7.61
C TYR A 91 12.77 6.93 6.50
N LEU A 92 13.51 7.39 5.47
CA LEU A 92 12.93 8.14 4.35
C LEU A 92 11.81 7.37 3.65
N PHE A 93 12.03 6.08 3.35
CA PHE A 93 11.02 5.23 2.73
C PHE A 93 9.79 5.06 3.62
N GLY A 94 9.99 4.74 4.91
CA GLY A 94 8.88 4.59 5.86
C GLY A 94 8.08 5.87 6.10
N ALA A 95 8.78 7.00 6.25
CA ALA A 95 8.18 8.31 6.41
C ALA A 95 7.34 8.69 5.17
N THR A 96 7.84 8.40 3.96
CA THR A 96 7.12 8.67 2.71
C THR A 96 5.84 7.84 2.61
N LEU A 97 5.92 6.53 2.88
CA LEU A 97 4.75 5.64 2.80
C LEU A 97 3.68 6.00 3.85
N SER A 98 4.09 6.36 5.06
CA SER A 98 3.18 6.78 6.14
C SER A 98 2.65 8.21 5.99
N ALA A 99 3.30 9.07 5.19
CA ALA A 99 2.82 10.43 4.93
C ALA A 99 1.51 10.46 4.12
N VAL A 100 1.30 9.50 3.22
CA VAL A 100 0.12 9.46 2.33
C VAL A 100 -1.22 9.54 3.09
N PRO A 101 -1.53 8.65 4.06
CA PRO A 101 -2.79 8.72 4.79
C PRO A 101 -2.92 10.02 5.61
N VAL A 102 -1.83 10.51 6.19
CA VAL A 102 -1.81 11.74 7.00
C VAL A 102 -2.12 12.97 6.15
N LEU A 103 -1.46 13.09 4.98
CA LEU A 103 -1.69 14.17 4.04
C LEU A 103 -3.12 14.13 3.48
N LYS A 104 -3.68 12.94 3.23
CA LYS A 104 -5.07 12.78 2.79
C LYS A 104 -6.06 13.32 3.85
N ALA A 105 -5.88 12.93 5.12
CA ALA A 105 -6.74 13.40 6.21
C ALA A 105 -6.62 14.92 6.42
N ARG A 106 -5.42 15.50 6.26
CA ARG A 106 -5.23 16.95 6.29
C ARG A 106 -5.88 17.66 5.12
N ALA A 107 -5.72 17.12 3.91
CA ALA A 107 -6.35 17.66 2.72
C ALA A 107 -7.88 17.73 2.88
N GLN A 108 -8.49 16.68 3.45
CA GLN A 108 -9.93 16.66 3.74
C GLN A 108 -10.33 17.78 4.71
N ARG A 109 -9.61 17.95 5.83
CA ARG A 109 -9.86 19.05 6.79
C ARG A 109 -9.72 20.43 6.16
N ILE A 110 -8.70 20.64 5.32
CA ILE A 110 -8.52 21.90 4.60
C ILE A 110 -9.70 22.13 3.65
N VAL A 111 -10.11 21.12 2.87
CA VAL A 111 -11.26 21.21 1.97
C VAL A 111 -12.55 21.55 2.73
N GLU A 112 -12.77 20.94 3.89
CA GLU A 112 -13.95 21.22 4.74
C GLU A 112 -13.92 22.66 5.29
N ALA A 113 -12.78 23.13 5.80
CA ALA A 113 -12.62 24.50 6.26
C ALA A 113 -12.82 25.53 5.12
N GLN A 114 -12.30 25.22 3.94
CA GLN A 114 -12.47 26.06 2.74
C GLN A 114 -13.94 26.06 2.26
N ARG A 115 -14.64 24.93 2.33
CA ARG A 115 -16.09 24.88 2.04
C ARG A 115 -16.89 25.75 2.99
N ALA A 116 -16.56 25.78 4.28
CA ALA A 116 -17.18 26.68 5.25
C ALA A 116 -16.94 28.17 4.91
N ARG A 117 -15.80 28.50 4.27
CA ARG A 117 -15.47 29.84 3.76
C ARG A 117 -16.10 30.15 2.39
N GLY A 118 -17.02 29.32 1.91
CA GLY A 118 -17.75 29.54 0.66
C GLY A 118 -17.05 29.02 -0.60
N LEU A 119 -15.95 28.27 -0.50
CA LEU A 119 -15.36 27.60 -1.67
C LEU A 119 -16.26 26.46 -2.14
N SER A 120 -17.01 26.70 -3.20
CA SER A 120 -17.79 25.68 -3.91
C SER A 120 -16.89 24.92 -4.90
N ALA A 121 -16.67 23.63 -4.63
CA ALA A 121 -16.03 22.72 -5.60
C ALA A 121 -16.96 22.33 -6.76
N ARG A 122 -18.19 22.86 -6.78
CA ARG A 122 -19.20 22.65 -7.82
C ARG A 122 -19.15 23.82 -8.80
N GLY A 123 -18.35 23.66 -9.85
CA GLY A 123 -18.19 24.64 -10.92
C GLY A 123 -17.34 24.08 -12.07
N GLY A 124 -17.15 24.89 -13.12
CA GLY A 124 -16.31 24.56 -14.27
C GLY A 124 -14.82 24.43 -13.94
N ILE A 125 -14.00 24.16 -14.96
CA ILE A 125 -12.55 23.89 -14.84
C ILE A 125 -11.82 25.01 -14.07
N ALA A 126 -12.19 26.28 -14.31
CA ALA A 126 -11.60 27.43 -13.61
C ALA A 126 -11.87 27.44 -12.09
N ALA A 127 -13.06 27.02 -11.66
CA ALA A 127 -13.40 26.90 -10.24
C ALA A 127 -12.59 25.78 -9.56
N ARG A 128 -12.37 24.67 -10.27
CA ARG A 128 -11.53 23.56 -9.80
C ARG A 128 -10.07 23.97 -9.65
N LEU A 129 -9.50 24.70 -10.60
CA LEU A 129 -8.14 25.24 -10.51
C LEU A 129 -7.96 26.18 -9.31
N ARG A 130 -8.94 27.06 -9.07
CA ARG A 130 -8.91 27.97 -7.91
C ARG A 130 -8.98 27.21 -6.59
N ALA A 131 -9.82 26.17 -6.52
CA ALA A 131 -9.91 25.29 -5.36
C ALA A 131 -8.62 24.47 -5.12
N LEU A 132 -7.97 24.00 -6.19
CA LEU A 132 -6.68 23.30 -6.10
C LEU A 132 -5.61 24.21 -5.52
N ARG A 133 -5.51 25.45 -5.99
CA ARG A 133 -4.54 26.42 -5.46
C ARG A 133 -4.81 26.75 -3.98
N ALA A 134 -6.07 26.90 -3.60
CA ALA A 134 -6.48 27.14 -2.20
C ALA A 134 -6.18 25.97 -1.26
N LEU A 135 -6.09 24.74 -1.80
CA LEU A 135 -5.72 23.54 -1.04
C LEU A 135 -4.20 23.30 -1.01
N ALA A 136 -3.53 23.45 -2.16
CA ALA A 136 -2.13 23.11 -2.33
C ALA A 136 -1.23 23.96 -1.42
N LEU A 137 -1.48 25.28 -1.37
CA LEU A 137 -0.63 26.18 -0.59
C LEU A 137 -0.66 25.88 0.93
N PRO A 138 -1.83 25.77 1.60
CA PRO A 138 -1.87 25.40 3.01
C PRO A 138 -1.27 24.02 3.29
N LEU A 139 -1.48 23.06 2.38
CA LEU A 139 -1.01 21.69 2.56
C LEU A 139 0.52 21.60 2.47
N VAL A 140 1.14 22.29 1.51
CA VAL A 140 2.60 22.35 1.36
C VAL A 140 3.23 23.05 2.56
N LEU A 141 2.71 24.21 2.98
CA LEU A 141 3.23 24.93 4.15
C LEU A 141 3.14 24.08 5.43
N SER A 142 2.02 23.38 5.63
CA SER A 142 1.85 22.49 6.78
C SER A 142 2.79 21.29 6.73
N ALA A 143 3.07 20.76 5.54
CA ALA A 143 4.00 19.64 5.37
C ALA A 143 5.45 20.07 5.61
N LEU A 144 5.85 21.25 5.14
CA LEU A 144 7.19 21.81 5.41
C LEU A 144 7.42 22.00 6.90
N HIS A 145 6.47 22.63 7.60
CA HIS A 145 6.58 22.83 9.05
C HIS A 145 6.71 21.52 9.83
N GLU A 146 5.93 20.49 9.46
CA GLU A 146 6.04 19.18 10.10
C GLU A 146 7.39 18.49 9.80
N VAL A 147 7.92 18.66 8.59
CA VAL A 147 9.25 18.13 8.24
C VAL A 147 10.32 18.81 9.08
N ASP A 148 10.24 20.13 9.28
CA ASP A 148 11.18 20.88 10.12
C ASP A 148 11.10 20.43 11.59
N GLU A 149 9.89 20.32 12.16
CA GLU A 149 9.70 19.81 13.53
C GLU A 149 10.26 18.38 13.68
N ARG A 150 10.03 17.51 12.69
CA ARG A 150 10.56 16.15 12.70
C ARG A 150 12.08 16.14 12.54
N ALA A 151 12.65 16.97 11.68
CA ALA A 151 14.10 17.06 11.51
C ALA A 151 14.77 17.46 12.82
N LEU A 152 14.27 18.50 13.49
CA LEU A 152 14.75 18.92 14.81
C LEU A 152 14.59 17.82 15.87
N ALA A 153 13.45 17.12 15.87
CA ALA A 153 13.23 15.99 16.78
C ALA A 153 14.19 14.82 16.52
N LEU A 154 14.59 14.60 15.28
CA LEU A 154 15.55 13.56 14.91
C LEU A 154 16.98 13.96 15.25
N GLU A 155 17.34 15.23 15.05
CA GLU A 155 18.64 15.81 15.43
C GLU A 155 18.84 15.77 16.94
N THR A 156 17.83 16.14 17.73
CA THR A 156 17.87 16.06 19.20
C THR A 156 17.97 14.61 19.71
N ARG A 157 17.41 13.65 18.97
CA ARG A 157 17.58 12.20 19.23
C ARG A 157 18.87 11.63 18.62
N GLY A 158 19.72 12.49 18.07
CA GLY A 158 21.02 12.14 17.52
C GLY A 158 20.96 11.25 16.28
N LEU A 159 19.91 11.31 15.45
CA LEU A 159 19.85 10.59 14.17
C LEU A 159 20.87 11.20 13.19
N VAL A 160 22.12 10.73 13.26
CA VAL A 160 23.22 11.16 12.38
C VAL A 160 23.36 10.18 11.20
N PRO A 161 23.52 10.66 9.96
CA PRO A 161 23.84 9.81 8.81
C PRO A 161 25.13 9.02 9.02
N GLY A 162 25.15 7.74 8.64
CA GLY A 162 26.38 6.91 8.60
C GLY A 162 26.61 5.99 9.80
N ILE A 163 25.80 6.07 10.87
CA ILE A 163 25.90 5.15 12.00
C ILE A 163 25.02 3.92 11.77
N ARG A 164 25.60 2.70 11.88
CA ARG A 164 24.82 1.46 11.90
C ARG A 164 23.99 1.40 13.18
N ARG A 165 22.67 1.31 13.04
CA ARG A 165 21.75 1.21 14.18
C ARG A 165 21.18 -0.19 14.32
N THR A 166 20.97 -0.59 15.56
CA THR A 166 20.30 -1.83 15.91
C THR A 166 18.79 -1.66 15.75
N PRO A 167 18.10 -2.50 14.96
CA PRO A 167 16.65 -2.47 14.88
C PRO A 167 16.05 -2.85 16.25
N LEU A 168 15.06 -2.08 16.73
CA LEU A 168 14.43 -2.27 18.04
C LEU A 168 13.55 -3.54 18.08
N ALA A 169 12.93 -3.86 16.94
CA ALA A 169 12.15 -5.08 16.73
C ALA A 169 12.63 -5.73 15.43
N PRO A 170 13.68 -6.57 15.45
CA PRO A 170 14.03 -7.35 14.27
C PRO A 170 12.83 -8.26 13.91
N PRO A 171 12.47 -8.38 12.62
CA PRO A 171 11.45 -9.32 12.19
C PRO A 171 11.79 -10.71 12.74
N PRO A 172 10.88 -11.38 13.46
CA PRO A 172 11.17 -12.69 14.02
C PRO A 172 11.28 -13.71 12.88
N ASP A 173 12.51 -14.03 12.45
CA ASP A 173 12.75 -15.13 11.51
C ASP A 173 12.48 -16.46 12.23
N THR A 174 11.22 -16.87 12.26
CA THR A 174 10.86 -18.20 12.76
C THR A 174 11.45 -19.27 11.84
N PRO A 175 11.84 -20.44 12.37
CA PRO A 175 12.36 -21.54 11.54
C PRO A 175 11.33 -21.98 10.48
N VAL A 176 10.04 -21.79 10.75
CA VAL A 176 8.94 -22.03 9.81
C VAL A 176 8.99 -21.06 8.63
N GLU A 177 9.19 -19.76 8.86
CA GLU A 177 9.34 -18.77 7.78
C GLU A 177 10.58 -19.03 6.92
N ARG A 178 11.68 -19.45 7.56
CA ARG A 178 12.91 -19.83 6.85
C ARG A 178 12.70 -21.04 5.95
N ALA A 179 12.06 -22.09 6.47
CA ALA A 179 11.69 -23.28 5.68
C ALA A 179 10.73 -22.92 4.54
N ALA A 180 9.74 -22.07 4.79
CA ALA A 180 8.80 -21.60 3.77
C ALA A 180 9.49 -20.81 2.65
N ARG A 181 10.48 -19.95 2.95
CA ARG A 181 11.27 -19.24 1.93
C ARG A 181 12.01 -20.20 1.01
N TRP A 182 12.70 -21.19 1.58
CA TRP A 182 13.43 -22.19 0.78
C TRP A 182 12.48 -23.08 -0.04
N ALA A 183 11.36 -23.50 0.54
CA ALA A 183 10.33 -24.26 -0.17
C ALA A 183 9.76 -23.47 -1.37
N LEU A 184 9.47 -22.18 -1.19
CA LEU A 184 9.00 -21.30 -2.27
C LEU A 184 10.04 -21.12 -3.38
N LEU A 185 11.32 -20.92 -3.02
CA LEU A 185 12.40 -20.78 -4.01
C LEU A 185 12.57 -22.06 -4.84
N LEU A 186 12.55 -23.22 -4.19
CA LEU A 186 12.61 -24.51 -4.86
C LEU A 186 11.40 -24.74 -5.77
N ALA A 187 10.19 -24.40 -5.31
CA ALA A 187 8.99 -24.48 -6.13
C ALA A 187 9.06 -23.57 -7.36
N CYS A 188 9.61 -22.36 -7.20
CA CYS A 188 9.78 -21.41 -8.30
C CYS A 188 10.81 -21.91 -9.33
N LEU A 189 11.96 -22.42 -8.87
CA LEU A 189 12.99 -23.05 -9.71
C LEU A 189 12.44 -24.26 -10.46
N PHE A 190 11.67 -25.12 -9.78
CA PHE A 190 11.04 -26.29 -10.38
C PHE A 190 10.02 -25.90 -11.45
N ALA A 191 9.19 -24.88 -11.19
CA ALA A 191 8.24 -24.35 -12.17
C ALA A 191 8.94 -23.75 -13.40
N LEU A 192 10.08 -23.09 -13.20
CA LEU A 192 10.88 -22.53 -14.29
C LEU A 192 11.55 -23.63 -15.12
N PHE A 193 12.08 -24.66 -14.47
CA PHE A 193 12.64 -25.85 -15.12
C PHE A 193 11.60 -26.57 -15.97
N ARG A 194 10.41 -26.82 -15.43
CA ARG A 194 9.26 -27.40 -16.15
C ARG A 194 8.73 -26.56 -17.31
N ARG A 195 9.10 -25.28 -17.39
CA ARG A 195 8.72 -24.39 -18.48
C ARG A 195 9.79 -24.30 -19.56
N VAL A 196 11.06 -24.51 -19.19
CA VAL A 196 12.22 -24.43 -20.10
C VAL A 196 12.50 -25.77 -20.78
N MET A 197 12.32 -26.90 -20.08
CA MET A 197 12.29 -28.24 -20.69
C MET A 197 10.87 -28.61 -21.12
#